data_AF-A0A7K0NSW1-F1
#
_entry.id   AF-A0A7K0NSW1-F1
#
_cell.length_a   1.000
_cell.length_b   1.000
_cell.length_c   1.000
_cell.angle_alpha   90.00
_cell.angle_beta   90.00
_cell.angle_gamma   90.00
#
_symmetry.space_group_name_H-M   'P 1'
#
loop_
_entity.id
_entity.type
_entity.pdbx_description
1 polymer ?
#
loop_
_entity_poly.entity_id
_entity_poly.type
_entity_poly.pdbx_seq_one_letter_code
_entity_poly.pdbx_strand_id
1 'polypeptide(L)'
;MTASGNSPEQKIVITGTGRSGTTLLVQILTDLGLDTGFTSDFPIDETTHAGLETGLDSPNAPRIVKSPNLSRRLDAILAEGNVNLGHVIIPMRDLAVASASRVRATKYGSNLHAMGGLFGTTNAVKQEETLALLNYQLMFTLAKYDIAHTLLLFPRFATDWEYLYSHLSFLDPAIPPEKWKAAVEARVRPDLIHEAPLTRAERWATRVGSAYNRFVGHPIRGLRKALTGNLGQRPKPSDPLLSKPE
;
A
#
# COMPACT_ATOMS: atom_id res chain seq x y z
N MET A 1 -10.70 13.87 41.21
CA MET A 1 -10.98 13.77 39.77
C MET A 1 -9.65 13.67 39.05
N THR A 2 -9.13 12.47 38.88
CA THR A 2 -7.91 12.22 38.12
C THR A 2 -8.31 12.07 36.66
N ALA A 3 -8.02 13.08 35.85
CA ALA A 3 -8.03 12.93 34.40
C ALA A 3 -6.96 11.89 34.04
N SER A 4 -7.40 10.65 33.80
CA SER A 4 -6.62 9.66 33.06
C SER A 4 -6.43 10.22 31.67
N GLY A 5 -5.39 11.03 31.48
CA GLY A 5 -4.95 11.46 30.15
C GLY A 5 -4.56 10.21 29.39
N ASN A 6 -5.49 9.65 28.61
CA ASN A 6 -5.20 8.58 27.68
C ASN A 6 -4.23 9.19 26.66
N SER A 7 -2.93 8.90 26.79
CA SER A 7 -1.99 9.18 25.71
C SER A 7 -2.55 8.53 24.44
N PRO A 8 -2.53 9.22 23.28
CA PRO A 8 -3.06 8.67 22.05
C PRO A 8 -2.43 7.30 21.79
N GLU A 9 -3.24 6.29 21.48
CA GLU A 9 -2.78 4.92 21.25
C GLU A 9 -1.68 4.90 20.18
N GLN A 10 -0.54 4.27 20.48
CA GLN A 10 0.56 4.13 19.53
C GLN A 10 0.13 3.28 18.34
N LYS A 11 0.19 3.88 17.16
CA LYS A 11 -0.16 3.23 15.90
C LYS A 11 1.04 2.47 15.33
N ILE A 12 0.73 1.40 14.62
CA ILE A 12 1.67 0.60 13.85
C ILE A 12 1.27 0.70 12.39
N VAL A 13 2.20 1.03 11.52
CA VAL A 13 1.90 1.14 10.09
C VAL A 13 2.56 0.04 9.29
N ILE A 14 1.80 -0.56 8.39
CA ILE A 14 2.29 -1.39 7.30
C ILE A 14 2.37 -0.53 6.03
N THR A 15 3.58 -0.28 5.54
CA THR A 15 3.81 0.51 4.32
C THR A 15 4.99 -0.03 3.52
N GLY A 16 5.24 0.52 2.33
CA GLY A 16 6.35 0.11 1.48
C GLY A 16 6.07 0.36 -0.01
N THR A 17 6.85 -0.30 -0.87
CA THR A 17 6.78 -0.14 -2.33
C THR A 17 5.55 -0.82 -2.97
N GLY A 18 4.78 -1.57 -2.17
CA GLY A 18 3.62 -2.36 -2.60
C GLY A 18 4.02 -3.56 -3.47
N ARG A 19 3.07 -4.47 -3.71
CA ARG A 19 3.35 -5.79 -4.32
C ARG A 19 4.37 -6.64 -3.53
N SER A 20 4.48 -6.41 -2.23
CA SER A 20 5.35 -7.16 -1.30
C SER A 20 4.53 -7.92 -0.26
N GLY A 21 3.31 -8.36 -0.61
CA GLY A 21 2.46 -9.13 0.29
C GLY A 21 1.81 -8.34 1.44
N THR A 22 1.70 -7.00 1.35
CA THR A 22 1.08 -6.18 2.41
C THR A 22 -0.35 -6.60 2.75
N THR A 23 -1.13 -7.05 1.77
CA THR A 23 -2.50 -7.54 1.97
C THR A 23 -2.53 -8.88 2.68
N LEU A 24 -1.68 -9.82 2.26
CA LEU A 24 -1.50 -11.10 2.95
C LEU A 24 -1.12 -10.86 4.41
N LEU A 25 -0.18 -9.93 4.66
CA LEU A 25 0.22 -9.58 6.02
C LEU A 25 -0.95 -9.06 6.86
N VAL A 26 -1.77 -8.14 6.33
CA VAL A 26 -2.95 -7.67 7.06
C VAL A 26 -3.90 -8.82 7.38
N GLN A 27 -4.20 -9.70 6.42
CA GLN A 27 -5.07 -10.87 6.66
C GLN A 27 -4.54 -11.78 7.77
N ILE A 28 -3.24 -12.06 7.78
CA ILE A 28 -2.61 -12.88 8.83
C ILE A 28 -2.76 -12.17 10.19
N LEU A 29 -2.47 -10.88 10.28
CA LEU A 29 -2.60 -10.13 11.54
C LEU A 29 -4.07 -10.05 12.01
N THR A 30 -5.02 -9.92 11.09
CA THR A 30 -6.46 -10.00 11.38
C THR A 30 -6.84 -11.35 11.96
N ASP A 31 -6.40 -12.47 11.37
CA ASP A 31 -6.70 -13.82 11.86
C ASP A 31 -6.06 -14.12 13.22
N LEU A 32 -4.95 -13.45 13.53
CA LEU A 32 -4.31 -13.48 14.84
C LEU A 32 -5.08 -12.70 15.92
N GLY A 33 -6.11 -11.95 15.53
CA GLY A 33 -6.93 -11.13 16.43
C GLY A 33 -6.33 -9.76 16.74
N LEU A 34 -5.31 -9.32 16.00
CA LEU A 34 -4.76 -7.98 16.15
C LEU A 34 -5.70 -6.94 15.55
N ASP A 35 -5.72 -5.75 16.14
CA ASP A 35 -6.57 -4.67 15.68
C ASP A 35 -6.06 -4.05 14.36
N THR A 36 -6.53 -4.62 13.25
CA THR A 36 -6.33 -4.09 11.89
C THR A 36 -7.54 -3.33 11.37
N GLY A 37 -8.64 -3.25 12.15
CA GLY A 37 -9.92 -2.68 11.72
C GLY A 37 -10.69 -3.50 10.68
N PHE A 38 -10.32 -4.77 10.48
CA PHE A 38 -10.95 -5.69 9.53
C PHE A 38 -11.34 -7.00 10.23
N THR A 39 -12.23 -7.75 9.59
CA THR A 39 -12.61 -9.11 9.99
C THR A 39 -12.06 -10.14 9.00
N SER A 40 -11.93 -11.40 9.43
CA SER A 40 -11.36 -12.48 8.62
C SER A 40 -12.11 -12.76 7.31
N ASP A 41 -13.39 -12.38 7.22
CA ASP A 41 -14.28 -12.53 6.07
C ASP A 41 -14.33 -11.28 5.16
N PHE A 42 -13.55 -10.24 5.47
CA PHE A 42 -13.59 -8.99 4.72
C PHE A 42 -13.22 -9.21 3.24
N PRO A 43 -14.02 -8.71 2.28
CA PRO A 43 -13.80 -8.95 0.87
C PRO A 43 -12.55 -8.21 0.38
N ILE A 44 -11.75 -8.89 -0.44
CA ILE A 44 -10.54 -8.34 -1.05
C ILE A 44 -10.71 -8.39 -2.56
N ASP A 45 -10.25 -7.35 -3.25
CA ASP A 45 -10.18 -7.39 -4.71
C ASP A 45 -9.18 -8.48 -5.13
N GLU A 46 -9.69 -9.59 -5.68
CA GLU A 46 -8.87 -10.75 -6.03
C GLU A 46 -7.85 -10.46 -7.13
N THR A 47 -8.11 -9.47 -7.99
CA THR A 47 -7.20 -9.14 -9.10
C THR A 47 -6.00 -8.31 -8.64
N THR A 48 -6.18 -7.49 -7.62
CA THR A 48 -5.19 -6.48 -7.22
C THR A 48 -4.64 -6.73 -5.82
N HIS A 49 -5.32 -7.59 -5.06
CA HIS A 49 -5.16 -7.82 -3.63
C HIS A 49 -5.14 -6.48 -2.89
N ALA A 50 -6.12 -5.62 -3.14
CA ALA A 50 -6.30 -4.33 -2.48
C ALA A 50 -7.64 -4.30 -1.73
N GLY A 51 -7.90 -3.26 -0.94
CA GLY A 51 -9.16 -3.09 -0.19
C GLY A 51 -9.01 -3.12 1.33
N LEU A 52 -7.78 -3.33 1.83
CA LEU A 52 -7.48 -3.32 3.27
C LEU A 52 -6.70 -2.07 3.70
N GLU A 53 -6.82 -0.96 2.96
CA GLU A 53 -6.16 0.30 3.28
C GLU A 53 -7.00 1.16 4.24
N THR A 54 -6.37 1.73 5.27
CA THR A 54 -7.01 2.67 6.21
C THR A 54 -6.20 3.97 6.32
N GLY A 55 -6.89 5.09 6.57
CA GLY A 55 -6.26 6.38 6.83
C GLY A 55 -5.69 6.44 8.24
N LEU A 56 -4.45 6.89 8.37
CA LEU A 56 -3.77 7.03 9.67
C LEU A 56 -4.31 8.21 10.50
N ASP A 57 -4.94 9.16 9.81
CA ASP A 57 -5.52 10.40 10.31
C ASP A 57 -7.00 10.28 10.75
N SER A 58 -7.59 9.08 10.63
CA SER A 58 -8.96 8.85 11.10
C SER A 58 -9.01 8.79 12.64
N PRO A 59 -9.96 9.47 13.30
CA PRO A 59 -10.16 9.37 14.75
C PRO A 59 -10.39 7.93 15.24
N ASN A 60 -10.92 7.07 14.36
CA ASN A 60 -11.21 5.67 14.63
C ASN A 60 -10.26 4.74 13.85
N ALA A 61 -9.05 5.21 13.51
CA ALA A 61 -8.07 4.35 12.87
C ALA A 61 -7.71 3.18 13.82
N PRO A 62 -7.64 1.94 13.31
CA PRO A 62 -7.22 0.79 14.11
C PRO A 62 -5.78 0.95 14.58
N ARG A 63 -5.34 0.14 15.55
CA ARG A 63 -3.95 0.12 16.00
C ARG A 63 -2.96 -0.17 14.87
N ILE A 64 -3.28 -1.12 13.98
CA ILE A 64 -2.47 -1.51 12.82
C ILE A 64 -3.10 -0.99 11.53
N VAL A 65 -2.42 -0.07 10.86
CA VAL A 65 -2.89 0.62 9.65
C VAL A 65 -2.07 0.20 8.43
N LYS A 66 -2.71 -0.25 7.36
CA LYS A 66 -2.06 -0.42 6.06
C LYS A 66 -2.24 0.85 5.24
N SER A 67 -1.13 1.50 4.91
CA SER A 67 -1.15 2.71 4.08
C SER A 67 -0.02 2.70 3.04
N PRO A 68 -0.28 2.16 1.83
CA PRO A 68 0.71 2.08 0.77
C PRO A 68 1.22 3.44 0.30
N ASN A 69 0.40 4.48 0.44
CA ASN A 69 0.75 5.84 0.05
C ASN A 69 1.51 6.62 1.12
N LEU A 70 1.61 6.08 2.34
CA LEU A 70 2.19 6.82 3.46
C LEU A 70 3.64 7.18 3.22
N SER A 71 4.42 6.36 2.52
CA SER A 71 5.82 6.67 2.18
C SER A 71 6.02 8.04 1.51
N ARG A 72 5.01 8.57 0.80
CA ARG A 72 5.07 9.90 0.15
C ARG A 72 4.69 11.06 1.06
N ARG A 73 3.99 10.79 2.16
CA ARG A 73 3.37 11.80 3.03
C ARG A 73 3.83 11.70 4.48
N LEU A 74 4.59 10.67 4.83
CA LEU A 74 4.97 10.36 6.21
C LEU A 74 5.70 11.55 6.86
N ASP A 75 6.65 12.15 6.15
CA ASP A 75 7.40 13.31 6.64
C ASP A 75 6.48 14.48 7.00
N ALA A 76 5.51 14.80 6.14
CA ALA A 76 4.53 15.86 6.38
C ALA A 76 3.60 15.53 7.56
N ILE A 77 3.08 14.30 7.63
CA ILE A 77 2.19 13.85 8.70
C ILE A 77 2.90 13.89 10.07
N LEU A 78 4.16 13.45 10.13
CA LEU A 78 4.94 13.49 11.36
C LEU A 78 5.30 14.92 11.75
N ALA A 79 5.57 15.80 10.78
CA ALA A 79 5.81 17.22 11.05
C ALA A 79 4.59 17.95 11.65
N GLU A 80 3.37 17.50 11.35
CA GLU A 80 2.14 18.05 11.95
C GLU A 80 1.95 17.62 13.41
N GLY A 81 2.57 16.53 13.86
CA GLY A 81 2.53 16.06 15.25
C GLY A 81 1.20 15.45 15.71
N ASN A 82 0.25 15.24 14.79
CA ASN A 82 -1.11 14.77 15.11
C ASN A 82 -1.24 13.25 15.22
N VAL A 83 -0.17 12.50 14.93
CA VAL A 83 -0.18 11.03 14.92
C VAL A 83 0.91 10.49 15.84
N ASN A 84 0.51 9.61 16.76
CA ASN A 84 1.45 8.86 17.60
C ASN A 84 1.86 7.55 16.90
N LEU A 85 2.92 7.58 16.09
CA LEU A 85 3.43 6.43 15.36
C LEU A 85 4.52 5.72 16.17
N GLY A 86 4.25 4.48 16.61
CA GLY A 86 5.18 3.70 17.43
C GLY A 86 6.10 2.78 16.63
N HIS A 87 5.61 2.20 15.52
CA HIS A 87 6.38 1.25 14.72
C HIS A 87 5.96 1.22 13.26
N VAL A 88 6.91 0.93 12.35
CA VAL A 88 6.62 0.73 10.93
C VAL A 88 7.09 -0.64 10.45
N ILE A 89 6.17 -1.43 9.93
CA ILE A 89 6.45 -2.70 9.27
C ILE A 89 6.58 -2.42 7.77
N ILE A 90 7.72 -2.79 7.19
CA ILE A 90 8.05 -2.56 5.78
C ILE A 90 8.22 -3.89 5.06
N PRO A 91 7.15 -4.44 4.45
CA PRO A 91 7.30 -5.57 3.55
C PRO A 91 8.14 -5.21 2.34
N MET A 92 9.27 -5.90 2.18
CA MET A 92 10.24 -5.70 1.12
C MET A 92 10.23 -6.87 0.15
N ARG A 93 10.48 -6.58 -1.12
CA ARG A 93 10.63 -7.56 -2.19
C ARG A 93 11.72 -7.08 -3.13
N ASP A 94 12.36 -8.00 -3.83
CA ASP A 94 13.26 -7.66 -4.93
C ASP A 94 12.60 -6.60 -5.84
N LEU A 95 13.33 -5.50 -6.08
CA LEU A 95 12.81 -4.33 -6.79
C LEU A 95 12.44 -4.66 -8.24
N ALA A 96 13.26 -5.48 -8.92
CA ALA A 96 13.01 -5.88 -10.30
C ALA A 96 11.74 -6.75 -10.38
N VAL A 97 11.52 -7.63 -9.40
CA VAL A 97 10.31 -8.46 -9.31
C VAL A 97 9.07 -7.62 -8.96
N ALA A 98 9.17 -6.72 -7.99
CA ALA A 98 8.07 -5.83 -7.60
C ALA A 98 7.67 -4.90 -8.77
N SER A 99 8.67 -4.33 -9.46
CA SER A 99 8.50 -3.53 -10.66
C SER A 99 7.82 -4.35 -11.77
N ALA A 100 8.32 -5.56 -12.06
CA ALA A 100 7.74 -6.45 -13.06
C ALA A 100 6.26 -6.73 -12.80
N SER A 101 5.88 -6.97 -11.53
CA SER A 101 4.49 -7.19 -11.16
C SER A 101 3.59 -6.00 -11.49
N ARG A 102 4.05 -4.76 -11.25
CA ARG A 102 3.30 -3.54 -11.57
C ARG A 102 3.22 -3.29 -13.07
N VAL A 103 4.32 -3.51 -13.77
CA VAL A 103 4.39 -3.34 -15.23
C VAL A 103 3.44 -4.31 -15.94
N ARG A 104 3.41 -5.59 -15.53
CA ARG A 104 2.46 -6.59 -16.05
C ARG A 104 1.01 -6.20 -15.80
N ALA A 105 0.68 -5.69 -14.60
CA ALA A 105 -0.68 -5.22 -14.28
C ALA A 105 -1.15 -4.10 -15.23
N THR A 106 -0.23 -3.24 -15.69
CA THR A 106 -0.54 -2.20 -16.68
C THR A 106 -0.52 -2.66 -18.14
N LYS A 107 -0.42 -3.96 -18.40
CA LYS A 107 -0.19 -4.52 -19.74
C LYS A 107 1.00 -3.81 -20.43
N TYR A 108 2.13 -3.77 -19.73
CA TYR A 108 3.39 -3.17 -20.20
C TYR A 108 3.29 -1.67 -20.54
N GLY A 109 2.50 -0.93 -19.75
CA GLY A 109 2.32 0.51 -19.91
C GLY A 109 1.24 0.92 -20.91
N SER A 110 0.49 -0.03 -21.50
CA SER A 110 -0.66 0.30 -22.36
C SER A 110 -1.90 0.74 -21.56
N ASN A 111 -2.07 0.23 -20.34
CA ASN A 111 -3.14 0.60 -19.42
C ASN A 111 -2.60 1.20 -18.11
N LEU A 112 -2.35 2.51 -18.12
CA LEU A 112 -1.78 3.23 -16.96
C LEU A 112 -2.73 3.34 -15.76
N HIS A 113 -4.02 3.13 -15.95
CA HIS A 113 -5.04 3.22 -14.90
C HIS A 113 -5.42 1.84 -14.33
N ALA A 114 -4.68 0.79 -14.70
CA ALA A 114 -4.89 -0.52 -14.13
C ALA A 114 -4.67 -0.47 -12.60
N MET A 115 -5.64 -0.99 -11.85
CA MET A 115 -5.51 -1.15 -10.41
C MET A 115 -4.29 -2.03 -10.10
N GLY A 116 -3.54 -1.69 -9.04
CA GLY A 116 -2.28 -2.36 -8.72
C GLY A 116 -1.13 -2.11 -9.72
N GLY A 117 -1.33 -1.23 -10.71
CA GLY A 117 -0.37 -0.87 -11.76
C GLY A 117 0.82 -0.04 -11.29
N LEU A 118 1.25 0.92 -12.10
CA LEU A 118 2.40 1.77 -11.79
C LEU A 118 2.18 2.58 -10.50
N PHE A 119 3.27 2.85 -9.79
CA PHE A 119 3.23 3.53 -8.49
C PHE A 119 4.33 4.58 -8.41
N GLY A 120 3.93 5.81 -8.06
CA GLY A 120 4.82 6.98 -8.03
C GLY A 120 5.20 7.52 -9.42
N THR A 121 4.83 6.83 -10.51
CA THR A 121 5.17 7.23 -11.88
C THR A 121 4.10 6.75 -12.86
N THR A 122 4.02 7.39 -14.02
CA THR A 122 3.22 6.95 -15.18
C THR A 122 4.10 6.30 -16.27
N ASN A 123 5.40 6.18 -16.02
CA ASN A 123 6.35 5.58 -16.95
C ASN A 123 6.81 4.22 -16.43
N ALA A 124 6.39 3.15 -17.11
CA ALA A 124 6.68 1.78 -16.72
C ALA A 124 8.19 1.45 -16.73
N VAL A 125 8.99 2.12 -17.56
CA VAL A 125 10.45 1.97 -17.59
C VAL A 125 11.09 2.50 -16.31
N LYS A 126 10.54 3.57 -15.74
CA LYS A 126 11.05 4.20 -14.50
C LYS A 126 10.51 3.57 -13.22
N GLN A 127 9.68 2.53 -13.32
CA GLN A 127 8.98 2.00 -12.17
C GLN A 127 9.94 1.50 -11.09
N GLU A 128 11.00 0.79 -11.47
CA GLU A 128 12.00 0.26 -10.54
C GLU A 128 12.74 1.38 -9.79
N GLU A 129 13.27 2.36 -10.52
CA GLU A 129 13.93 3.56 -9.96
C GLU A 129 12.99 4.32 -9.02
N THR A 130 11.71 4.45 -9.39
CA THR A 130 10.71 5.14 -8.59
C THR A 130 10.45 4.40 -7.28
N LEU A 131 10.35 3.06 -7.32
CA LEU A 131 10.20 2.27 -6.10
C LEU A 131 11.44 2.36 -5.20
N ALA A 132 12.65 2.37 -5.77
CA ALA A 132 13.89 2.55 -5.02
C ALA A 132 13.91 3.92 -4.31
N LEU A 133 13.56 4.99 -5.02
CA LEU A 133 13.50 6.34 -4.47
C LEU A 133 12.47 6.44 -3.33
N LEU A 134 11.27 5.89 -3.52
CA LEU A 134 10.23 5.88 -2.49
C LEU A 134 10.65 5.09 -1.25
N ASN A 135 11.35 3.98 -1.43
CA ASN A 135 11.89 3.21 -0.30
C ASN A 135 12.97 3.99 0.44
N TYR A 136 13.91 4.62 -0.27
CA TYR A 136 14.92 5.47 0.33
C TYR A 136 14.31 6.63 1.12
N GLN A 137 13.32 7.32 0.55
CA GLN A 137 12.61 8.41 1.23
C GLN A 137 11.93 7.93 2.51
N LEU A 138 11.26 6.79 2.48
CA LEU A 138 10.66 6.18 3.67
C LEU A 138 11.73 5.92 4.74
N MET A 139 12.82 5.24 4.40
CA MET A 139 13.89 4.92 5.36
C MET A 139 14.53 6.19 5.94
N PHE A 140 14.75 7.20 5.10
CA PHE A 140 15.27 8.49 5.53
C PHE A 140 14.33 9.19 6.53
N THR A 141 13.01 9.20 6.24
CA THR A 141 12.02 9.75 7.17
C THR A 141 12.02 8.98 8.50
N LEU A 142 12.06 7.65 8.49
CA LEU A 142 12.10 6.86 9.72
C LEU A 142 13.34 7.16 10.56
N ALA A 143 14.51 7.32 9.91
CA ALA A 143 15.73 7.72 10.60
C ALA A 143 15.65 9.15 11.14
N LYS A 144 15.08 10.10 10.37
CA LYS A 144 14.93 11.50 10.77
C LYS A 144 14.08 11.66 12.04
N TYR A 145 13.03 10.86 12.19
CA TYR A 145 12.11 10.93 13.33
C TYR A 145 12.35 9.84 14.39
N ASP A 146 13.44 9.08 14.27
CA ASP A 146 13.82 7.99 15.19
C ASP A 146 12.68 6.96 15.42
N ILE A 147 12.07 6.50 14.32
CA ILE A 147 10.92 5.59 14.36
C ILE A 147 11.39 4.14 14.21
N ALA A 148 11.01 3.32 15.18
CA ALA A 148 11.26 1.88 15.15
C ALA A 148 10.59 1.23 13.93
N HIS A 149 11.31 0.31 13.28
CA HIS A 149 10.79 -0.34 12.10
C HIS A 149 11.30 -1.77 11.93
N THR A 150 10.51 -2.59 11.25
CA THR A 150 10.84 -3.98 10.89
C THR A 150 10.81 -4.12 9.38
N LEU A 151 11.94 -4.48 8.78
CA LEU A 151 11.99 -4.91 7.39
C LEU A 151 11.56 -6.37 7.32
N LEU A 152 10.55 -6.66 6.49
CA LEU A 152 9.97 -8.01 6.39
C LEU A 152 10.08 -8.52 4.95
N LEU A 153 10.91 -9.54 4.72
CA LEU A 153 11.23 -10.01 3.38
C LEU A 153 10.09 -10.87 2.78
N PHE A 154 9.62 -10.51 1.60
CA PHE A 154 8.69 -11.27 0.76
C PHE A 154 9.45 -11.95 -0.41
N PRO A 155 9.14 -13.22 -0.75
CA PRO A 155 8.06 -14.04 -0.21
C PRO A 155 8.40 -14.80 1.07
N ARG A 156 9.59 -14.60 1.67
CA ARG A 156 10.02 -15.37 2.84
C ARG A 156 8.98 -15.40 3.97
N PHE A 157 8.41 -14.26 4.37
CA PHE A 157 7.40 -14.26 5.43
C PHE A 157 6.10 -15.01 5.08
N ALA A 158 5.84 -15.24 3.79
CA ALA A 158 4.71 -16.02 3.31
C ALA A 158 5.03 -17.53 3.25
N THR A 159 6.30 -17.94 3.19
CA THR A 159 6.69 -19.35 3.05
C THR A 159 7.41 -19.91 4.28
N ASP A 160 7.83 -19.04 5.19
CA ASP A 160 8.57 -19.34 6.42
C ASP A 160 7.85 -18.62 7.58
N TRP A 161 6.93 -19.33 8.23
CA TRP A 161 6.11 -18.78 9.31
C TRP A 161 6.97 -18.46 10.56
N GLU A 162 8.08 -19.18 10.76
CA GLU A 162 9.02 -18.94 11.85
C GLU A 162 9.76 -17.61 11.65
N TYR A 163 10.12 -17.29 10.40
CA TYR A 163 10.64 -15.97 10.05
C TYR A 163 9.62 -14.86 10.35
N LEU A 164 8.34 -15.05 9.98
CA LEU A 164 7.31 -14.07 10.31
C LEU A 164 7.14 -13.91 11.83
N TYR A 165 7.04 -15.02 12.57
CA TYR A 165 6.89 -15.04 14.02
C TYR A 165 8.06 -14.36 14.74
N SER A 166 9.30 -14.71 14.39
CA SER A 166 10.50 -14.11 15.00
C SER A 166 10.59 -12.60 14.80
N HIS A 167 10.00 -12.06 13.73
CA HIS A 167 10.05 -10.64 13.41
C HIS A 167 8.88 -9.84 13.97
N LEU A 168 7.70 -10.46 14.16
CA LEU A 168 6.46 -9.76 14.51
C LEU A 168 5.79 -10.22 15.81
N SER A 169 6.32 -11.24 16.50
CA SER A 169 5.75 -11.70 17.78
C SER A 169 5.71 -10.62 18.86
N PHE A 170 6.56 -9.58 18.76
CA PHE A 170 6.53 -8.43 19.66
C PHE A 170 5.22 -7.63 19.60
N LEU A 171 4.42 -7.77 18.54
CA LEU A 171 3.13 -7.08 18.39
C LEU A 171 2.14 -7.50 19.48
N ASP A 172 2.18 -8.78 19.85
CA ASP A 172 1.47 -9.38 20.97
C ASP A 172 2.17 -10.69 21.40
N PRO A 173 2.99 -10.65 22.46
CA PRO A 173 3.70 -11.82 23.00
C PRO A 173 2.78 -12.91 23.56
N ALA A 174 1.49 -12.62 23.80
CA ALA A 174 0.54 -13.61 24.30
C ALA A 174 0.05 -14.58 23.22
N ILE A 175 0.29 -14.26 21.93
CA ILE A 175 -0.10 -15.12 20.81
C ILE A 175 0.93 -16.26 20.66
N PRO A 176 0.54 -17.53 20.84
CA PRO A 176 1.46 -18.65 20.73
C PRO A 176 1.91 -18.90 19.27
N PRO A 177 3.12 -19.46 19.05
CA PRO A 177 3.65 -19.75 17.72
C PRO A 177 2.68 -20.53 16.80
N GLU A 178 1.92 -21.47 17.37
CA GLU A 178 1.00 -22.31 16.59
C GLU A 178 -0.13 -21.53 15.92
N LYS A 179 -0.57 -20.42 16.53
CA LYS A 179 -1.56 -19.53 15.90
C LYS A 179 -0.96 -18.79 14.70
N TRP A 180 0.31 -18.40 14.78
CA TRP A 180 1.01 -17.78 13.65
C TRP A 180 1.14 -18.75 12.49
N LYS A 181 1.57 -19.99 12.77
CA LYS A 181 1.63 -21.04 11.76
C LYS A 181 0.27 -21.24 11.07
N ALA A 182 -0.80 -21.44 11.86
CA ALA A 182 -2.14 -21.66 11.33
C ALA A 182 -2.64 -20.47 10.48
N ALA A 183 -2.42 -19.23 10.92
CA ALA A 183 -2.83 -18.04 10.19
C ALA A 183 -2.08 -17.88 8.85
N VAL A 184 -0.77 -18.19 8.83
CA VAL A 184 0.03 -18.18 7.59
C VAL A 184 -0.48 -19.25 6.62
N GLU A 185 -0.60 -20.50 7.07
CA GLU A 185 -1.04 -21.64 6.25
C GLU A 185 -2.45 -21.43 5.67
N ALA A 186 -3.35 -20.77 6.42
CA ALA A 186 -4.72 -20.49 5.97
C ALA A 186 -4.81 -19.40 4.88
N ARG A 187 -3.83 -18.49 4.77
CA ARG A 187 -3.91 -17.31 3.90
C ARG A 187 -2.95 -17.31 2.72
N VAL A 188 -1.84 -18.03 2.83
CA VAL A 188 -0.85 -18.08 1.76
C VAL A 188 -1.42 -18.79 0.55
N ARG A 189 -1.30 -18.15 -0.61
CA ARG A 189 -1.66 -18.70 -1.92
C ARG A 189 -0.41 -18.74 -2.80
N PRO A 190 0.34 -19.87 -2.80
CA PRO A 190 1.63 -19.96 -3.49
C PRO A 190 1.56 -19.64 -4.99
N ASP A 191 0.43 -19.94 -5.62
CA ASP A 191 0.14 -19.66 -7.03
C ASP A 191 0.15 -18.16 -7.37
N LEU A 192 -0.09 -17.29 -6.38
CA LEU A 192 -0.06 -15.83 -6.52
C LEU A 192 1.32 -15.23 -6.23
N ILE A 193 2.26 -16.04 -5.75
CA ILE A 193 3.63 -15.63 -5.49
C ILE A 193 4.44 -15.81 -6.77
N HIS A 194 4.61 -14.73 -7.51
CA HIS A 194 5.52 -14.70 -8.66
C HIS A 194 6.92 -14.30 -8.22
N GLU A 195 8.00 -14.81 -8.80
CA GLU A 195 9.37 -14.36 -8.44
C GLU A 195 10.19 -13.94 -9.66
N ALA A 196 9.57 -13.93 -10.84
CA ALA A 196 10.26 -13.62 -12.08
C ALA A 196 10.31 -12.11 -12.37
N PRO A 197 11.51 -11.53 -12.59
CA PRO A 197 11.64 -10.19 -13.15
C PRO A 197 11.15 -10.16 -14.60
N LEU A 198 11.16 -8.98 -15.24
CA LEU A 198 10.80 -8.87 -16.66
C LEU A 198 11.82 -9.57 -17.56
N THR A 199 11.33 -10.40 -18.47
CA THR A 199 12.11 -10.98 -19.57
C THR A 199 12.59 -9.91 -20.54
N ARG A 200 13.50 -10.26 -21.46
CA ARG A 200 13.95 -9.32 -22.52
C ARG A 200 12.78 -8.87 -23.42
N ALA A 201 11.89 -9.79 -23.78
CA ALA A 201 10.71 -9.49 -24.60
C ALA A 201 9.76 -8.53 -23.87
N GLU A 202 9.46 -8.78 -22.60
CA GLU A 202 8.60 -7.90 -21.79
C GLU A 202 9.22 -6.51 -21.59
N ARG A 203 10.54 -6.41 -21.40
CA ARG A 203 11.24 -5.11 -21.33
C ARG A 203 11.11 -4.33 -22.63
N TRP A 204 11.23 -4.99 -23.78
CA TRP A 204 11.03 -4.35 -25.08
C TRP A 204 9.58 -3.88 -25.25
N ALA A 205 8.61 -4.74 -24.94
CA ALA A 205 7.18 -4.39 -24.95
C ALA A 205 6.88 -3.19 -24.03
N THR A 206 7.51 -3.13 -22.86
CA THR A 206 7.37 -2.03 -21.91
C THR A 206 7.88 -0.70 -22.47
N ARG A 207 9.02 -0.70 -23.18
CA ARG A 207 9.55 0.49 -23.86
C ARG A 207 8.61 0.95 -24.96
N VAL A 208 8.12 0.03 -25.80
CA VAL A 208 7.18 0.34 -26.88
C VAL A 208 5.86 0.88 -26.33
N GLY A 209 5.28 0.20 -25.33
CA GLY A 209 4.03 0.62 -24.69
C GLY A 209 4.14 2.00 -24.03
N SER A 210 5.26 2.27 -23.35
CA SER A 210 5.54 3.58 -22.74
C SER A 210 5.71 4.68 -23.79
N ALA A 211 6.41 4.39 -24.90
CA ALA A 211 6.56 5.33 -26.01
C ALA A 211 5.21 5.65 -26.67
N TYR A 212 4.42 4.62 -26.98
CA TYR A 212 3.07 4.80 -27.53
C TYR A 212 2.20 5.67 -26.60
N ASN A 213 2.19 5.40 -25.30
CA ASN A 213 1.38 6.17 -24.37
C ASN A 213 1.81 7.64 -24.32
N ARG A 214 3.12 7.90 -24.35
CA ARG A 214 3.69 9.26 -24.33
C ARG A 214 3.38 10.05 -25.59
N PHE A 215 3.58 9.45 -26.77
CA PHE A 215 3.52 10.17 -28.04
C PHE A 215 2.14 10.14 -28.70
N VAL A 216 1.31 9.15 -28.38
CA VAL A 216 0.00 8.94 -29.04
C VAL A 216 -1.13 8.97 -28.03
N GLY A 217 -1.04 8.14 -26.98
CA GLY A 217 -2.12 8.00 -25.99
C GLY A 217 -2.45 9.29 -25.24
N HIS A 218 -1.42 10.01 -24.77
CA HIS A 218 -1.59 11.20 -23.95
C HIS A 218 -2.14 12.41 -24.75
N PRO A 219 -1.61 12.74 -25.94
CA PRO A 219 -2.15 13.80 -26.78
C PRO A 219 -3.62 13.57 -27.17
N ILE A 220 -3.98 12.35 -27.56
CA ILE A 220 -5.36 12.02 -27.96
C ILE A 220 -6.34 12.20 -26.80
N ARG A 221 -5.97 11.79 -25.58
CA ARG A 221 -6.81 12.01 -24.38
C ARG A 221 -6.94 13.49 -24.04
N GLY A 222 -5.87 14.28 -24.20
CA GLY A 222 -5.90 15.73 -24.03
C GLY A 222 -6.88 16.38 -25.01
N LEU A 223 -6.81 15.99 -26.28
CA LEU A 223 -7.71 16.46 -27.33
C LEU A 223 -9.16 16.06 -27.04
N ARG A 224 -9.41 14.80 -26.67
CA ARG A 224 -10.74 14.31 -26.32
C ARG A 224 -11.33 15.03 -25.11
N LYS A 225 -10.54 15.28 -24.07
CA LYS A 225 -10.97 16.05 -22.88
C LYS A 225 -11.27 17.51 -23.22
N ALA A 226 -10.53 18.12 -24.14
CA ALA A 226 -10.83 19.45 -24.65
C ALA A 226 -12.13 19.48 -25.48
N LEU A 227 -12.38 18.43 -26.28
CA LEU A 227 -13.59 18.30 -27.10
C LEU A 227 -14.84 17.95 -26.27
N THR A 228 -14.71 17.15 -25.22
CA THR A 228 -15.83 16.79 -24.32
C THR A 228 -16.01 17.75 -23.15
N GLY A 229 -15.02 18.60 -22.87
CA GLY A 229 -15.02 19.56 -21.76
C GLY A 229 -15.97 20.75 -21.92
N ASN A 230 -16.71 20.83 -23.04
CA ASN A 230 -17.71 21.86 -23.30
C ASN A 230 -19.17 21.38 -23.18
N LEU A 231 -19.40 20.12 -22.75
CA LEU A 231 -20.74 19.58 -22.54
C LEU A 231 -20.92 19.15 -21.09
N GLY A 232 -21.44 20.07 -20.26
CA GLY A 232 -22.18 19.72 -19.05
C GLY A 232 -21.53 20.07 -17.71
N GLN A 233 -21.37 21.36 -17.40
CA GLN A 233 -21.63 21.78 -16.02
C GLN A 233 -23.15 21.72 -15.80
N ARG A 234 -23.67 20.60 -15.29
CA ARG A 234 -24.98 20.62 -14.63
C ARG A 234 -24.78 21.32 -13.27
N PRO A 235 -25.58 22.34 -12.93
CA PRO A 235 -25.55 22.90 -11.59
C PRO A 235 -25.89 21.80 -10.59
N LYS A 236 -25.09 21.70 -9.52
CA LYS A 236 -25.42 20.84 -8.38
C LYS A 236 -26.78 21.28 -7.83
N PRO A 237 -27.70 20.36 -7.51
CA PRO A 237 -28.88 20.72 -6.75
C PRO A 237 -28.42 21.31 -5.41
N SER A 238 -28.94 22.49 -5.07
CA SER A 238 -28.75 23.11 -3.76
C SER A 238 -29.28 22.18 -2.67
N ASP A 239 -28.43 21.89 -1.70
CA ASP A 239 -28.73 21.08 -0.52
C ASP A 239 -29.72 21.83 0.39
N PRO A 240 -30.94 21.32 0.68
CA PRO A 240 -31.98 22.04 1.43
C PRO A 240 -31.88 21.86 2.96
N LEU A 241 -30.68 21.77 3.53
CA LEU A 241 -30.49 21.55 4.97
C LEU A 241 -29.38 22.40 5.58
N LEU A 242 -29.53 23.72 5.51
CA LEU A 242 -28.92 24.64 6.48
C LEU A 242 -29.93 25.74 6.80
N SER A 243 -30.78 25.47 7.78
CA SER A 243 -31.50 26.48 8.55
C SER A 243 -30.49 27.36 9.28
N LYS A 244 -30.58 28.68 9.07
CA LYS A 244 -29.88 29.70 9.86
C LYS A 244 -30.31 29.63 11.33
N PRO A 245 -29.41 29.88 12.30
CA PRO A 245 -29.79 30.53 13.54
C PRO A 245 -29.76 32.07 13.38
N GLU A 246 -30.58 32.72 14.21
CA GLU A 246 -30.75 34.19 14.31
C GLU A 246 -29.46 34.96 14.60
#